data_AF-A0A662T7E9-F1
#
_entry.id   AF-A0A662T7E9-F1
#
_cell.length_a   1.000
_cell.length_b   1.000
_cell.length_c   1.000
_cell.angle_alpha   90.00
_cell.angle_beta   90.00
_cell.angle_gamma   90.00
#
_symmetry.space_group_name_H-M   'P 1'
#
loop_
_entity.id
_entity.type
_entity.pdbx_description
1 polymer ?
#
loop_
_entity_poly.entity_id
_entity_poly.type
_entity_poly.pdbx_seq_one_letter_code
_entity_poly.pdbx_strand_id
1 'polypeptide(L)'
;RIRKYVDKYMLRDGRKIYLIGEGRLVNLVAAEGHPPDVMMNSFANQLLSLLYIIENRDKLEKRVYQVPREIDEMVARYTLKGWNIEIDELTEDQIRYWESWRL
;
A
#
# COMPACT_ATOMS: atom_id res chain seq x y z
N ARG A 1 -27.01 20.55 -1.14
CA ARG A 1 -26.33 19.92 -2.30
C ARG A 1 -26.34 20.83 -3.53
N ILE A 2 -25.18 21.01 -4.18
CA ILE A 2 -25.05 21.82 -5.41
C ILE A 2 -24.71 20.99 -6.65
N ARG A 3 -24.01 19.87 -6.47
CA ARG A 3 -23.79 18.82 -7.48
C ARG A 3 -23.52 17.50 -6.75
N LYS A 4 -23.38 16.40 -7.50
CA LYS A 4 -23.00 15.10 -6.94
C LYS A 4 -21.73 15.26 -6.09
N TYR A 5 -21.75 14.71 -4.87
CA TYR A 5 -20.67 14.76 -3.88
C TYR A 5 -20.26 16.15 -3.38
N VAL A 6 -20.97 17.24 -3.71
CA VAL A 6 -20.63 18.59 -3.22
C VAL A 6 -21.83 19.27 -2.56
N ASP A 7 -21.65 19.62 -1.29
CA ASP A 7 -22.64 20.28 -0.45
C ASP A 7 -22.15 21.67 -0.03
N LYS A 8 -22.98 22.69 -0.27
CA LYS A 8 -22.70 24.07 0.15
C LYS A 8 -23.41 24.34 1.48
N TYR A 9 -22.65 24.72 2.49
CA TYR A 9 -23.13 25.20 3.78
C TYR A 9 -22.92 26.72 3.85
N MET A 10 -23.94 27.44 4.33
CA MET A 10 -23.83 28.87 4.62
C MET A 10 -23.73 29.05 6.13
N LEU A 11 -22.67 29.71 6.57
CA LEU A 11 -22.46 30.04 7.97
C LEU A 11 -23.23 31.30 8.35
N ARG A 12 -23.46 31.50 9.66
CA ARG A 12 -24.19 32.66 10.19
C ARG A 12 -23.53 34.00 9.87
N ASP A 13 -22.22 34.01 9.65
CA ASP A 13 -21.42 35.19 9.28
C ASP A 13 -21.36 35.43 7.75
N GLY A 14 -22.12 34.67 6.95
CA GLY A 14 -22.18 34.82 5.50
C GLY A 14 -21.11 34.04 4.73
N ARG A 15 -20.14 33.39 5.40
CA ARG A 15 -19.17 32.52 4.72
C ARG A 15 -19.86 31.29 4.13
N LYS A 16 -19.29 30.76 3.05
CA LYS A 16 -19.75 29.56 2.36
C LYS A 16 -18.69 28.47 2.47
N ILE A 17 -19.09 27.28 2.94
CA ILE A 17 -18.24 26.08 2.97
C ILE A 17 -18.76 25.10 1.91
N TYR A 18 -17.84 24.54 1.12
CA TYR A 18 -18.15 23.48 0.17
C TYR A 18 -17.57 22.17 0.70
N LEU A 19 -18.44 21.32 1.24
CA LEU A 19 -18.07 20.00 1.73
C LEU A 19 -18.10 19.02 0.57
N ILE A 20 -17.00 18.32 0.38
CA ILE A 20 -16.86 17.28 -0.64
C ILE A 20 -16.99 15.92 0.02
N GLY A 21 -17.76 15.02 -0.60
CA GLY A 21 -17.88 13.63 -0.17
C GLY A 21 -18.54 13.46 1.20
N GLU A 22 -19.28 14.46 1.70
CA GLU A 22 -19.89 14.44 3.04
C GLU A 22 -18.88 14.19 4.17
N GLY A 23 -17.60 14.55 3.96
CA GLY A 23 -16.52 14.29 4.92
C GLY A 23 -16.01 12.83 4.91
N ARG A 24 -16.49 11.99 3.99
CA ARG A 24 -15.97 10.64 3.74
C ARG A 24 -14.70 10.70 2.90
N LEU A 25 -14.04 9.55 2.73
CA LEU A 25 -12.84 9.40 1.91
C LEU A 25 -13.09 9.83 0.46
N VAL A 26 -12.69 11.07 0.16
CA VAL A 26 -13.05 11.77 -1.09
C VAL A 26 -12.56 11.05 -2.33
N ASN A 27 -11.38 10.42 -2.25
CA ASN A 27 -10.81 9.65 -3.36
C ASN A 27 -11.65 8.43 -3.70
N LEU A 28 -12.37 7.84 -2.74
CA LEU A 28 -13.24 6.69 -2.98
C LEU A 28 -14.67 7.10 -3.35
N VAL A 29 -15.20 8.17 -2.73
CA VAL A 29 -16.61 8.55 -2.91
C VAL A 29 -16.81 9.49 -4.09
N ALA A 30 -15.82 10.34 -4.39
CA ALA A 30 -15.92 11.38 -5.41
C ALA A 30 -14.90 11.21 -6.56
N ALA A 31 -14.10 10.14 -6.53
CA ALA A 31 -13.20 9.70 -7.58
C ALA A 31 -13.18 8.16 -7.64
N GLU A 32 -12.14 7.57 -8.24
CA GLU A 32 -12.04 6.12 -8.50
C GLU A 32 -11.10 5.38 -7.54
N GLY A 33 -10.60 6.06 -6.50
CA GLY A 33 -9.65 5.51 -5.54
C GLY A 33 -8.22 5.52 -6.05
N HIS A 34 -7.45 4.49 -5.67
CA HIS A 34 -6.08 4.33 -6.16
C HIS A 34 -6.09 3.67 -7.54
N PRO A 35 -5.15 4.05 -8.43
CA PRO A 35 -4.98 3.39 -9.73
C PRO A 35 -4.76 1.88 -9.60
N PRO A 36 -5.17 1.07 -10.60
CA PRO A 36 -4.99 -0.37 -10.60
C PRO A 36 -3.54 -0.81 -10.33
N ASP A 37 -2.55 -0.12 -10.91
CA ASP A 37 -1.13 -0.43 -10.75
C ASP A 37 -0.65 -0.37 -9.29
N VAL A 38 -1.22 0.56 -8.50
CA VAL A 38 -0.92 0.69 -7.08
C VAL A 38 -1.68 -0.37 -6.28
N MET A 39 -2.95 -0.60 -6.62
CA MET A 39 -3.80 -1.59 -5.94
C MET A 39 -3.32 -3.02 -6.13
N MET A 40 -2.74 -3.34 -7.29
CA MET A 40 -2.17 -4.65 -7.57
C MET A 40 -1.14 -5.07 -6.52
N ASN A 41 -0.25 -4.17 -6.10
CA ASN A 41 0.74 -4.44 -5.05
C ASN A 41 0.07 -4.78 -3.71
N SER A 42 -0.98 -4.03 -3.36
CA SER A 42 -1.74 -4.27 -2.13
C SER A 42 -2.43 -5.64 -2.15
N PHE A 43 -3.06 -6.00 -3.27
CA PHE A 43 -3.73 -7.29 -3.40
C PHE A 43 -2.76 -8.47 -3.45
N ALA A 44 -1.58 -8.30 -4.06
CA ALA A 44 -0.52 -9.29 -4.04
C ALA A 44 -0.02 -9.55 -2.61
N ASN A 45 0.26 -8.48 -1.85
CA ASN A 45 0.63 -8.60 -0.44
C ASN A 45 -0.46 -9.29 0.39
N GLN A 46 -1.74 -8.96 0.17
CA GLN A 46 -2.86 -9.61 0.85
C GLN A 46 -2.95 -11.11 0.53
N LEU A 47 -2.87 -11.48 -0.75
CA LEU A 47 -2.93 -12.88 -1.18
C LEU A 47 -1.78 -13.70 -0.61
N LEU A 48 -0.55 -13.20 -0.72
CA LEU A 48 0.64 -13.89 -0.21
C LEU A 48 0.63 -13.98 1.32
N SER A 49 0.12 -12.94 2.00
CA SER A 49 -0.06 -12.99 3.46
C SER A 49 -1.10 -14.03 3.86
N LEU A 50 -2.19 -14.20 3.10
CA LEU A 50 -3.17 -15.25 3.35
C LEU A 50 -2.56 -16.65 3.17
N LEU A 51 -1.77 -16.86 2.12
CA LEU A 51 -1.05 -18.12 1.91
C LEU A 51 -0.07 -18.39 3.06
N TYR A 52 0.70 -17.38 3.47
CA TYR A 52 1.61 -17.48 4.61
C TYR A 52 0.89 -17.88 5.90
N ILE A 53 -0.28 -17.29 6.18
CA ILE A 53 -1.10 -17.64 7.33
C ILE A 53 -1.57 -19.10 7.24
N ILE A 54 -2.01 -19.55 6.07
CA ILE A 54 -2.48 -20.93 5.87
C ILE A 54 -1.34 -21.93 6.10
N GLU A 55 -0.15 -21.66 5.56
CA GLU A 55 1.01 -22.55 5.67
C GLU A 55 1.64 -22.55 7.07
N ASN A 56 1.53 -21.44 7.81
CA ASN A 56 2.17 -21.27 9.12
C ASN A 56 1.17 -21.22 10.27
N ARG A 57 -0.10 -21.57 10.06
CA ARG A 57 -1.20 -21.48 11.04
C ARG A 57 -0.85 -22.02 12.42
N ASP A 58 -0.13 -23.13 12.50
CA ASP A 58 0.18 -23.80 13.76
C ASP A 58 1.36 -23.14 14.51
N LYS A 59 2.09 -22.23 13.84
CA LYS A 59 3.20 -21.45 14.38
C LYS A 59 2.81 -20.01 14.72
N LEU A 60 1.61 -19.57 14.32
CA LEU A 60 1.13 -18.20 14.52
C LEU A 60 0.28 -18.10 15.78
N GLU A 61 0.53 -17.04 16.55
CA GLU A 61 -0.25 -16.67 17.73
C GLU A 61 -1.40 -15.73 17.35
N LYS A 62 -2.35 -15.54 18.26
CA LYS A 62 -3.46 -14.58 18.10
C LYS A 62 -2.98 -13.14 18.33
N ARG A 63 -2.18 -12.63 17.40
CA ARG A 63 -1.67 -11.26 17.40
C ARG A 63 -1.59 -10.70 16.00
N VAL A 64 -1.38 -9.39 15.90
CA VAL A 64 -1.12 -8.73 14.61
C VAL A 64 0.34 -8.92 14.25
N TYR A 65 0.59 -9.47 13.07
CA TYR A 65 1.93 -9.59 12.49
C TYR A 65 2.10 -8.53 11.40
N GLN A 66 3.34 -8.06 11.24
CA GLN A 66 3.73 -7.39 10.01
C GLN A 66 3.80 -8.40 8.86
N VAL A 67 3.62 -7.93 7.64
CA VAL A 67 3.87 -8.75 6.45
C VAL A 67 5.35 -9.18 6.47
N PRO A 68 5.65 -10.48 6.32
CA PRO A 68 7.03 -10.97 6.20
C PRO A 68 7.79 -10.20 5.13
N ARG A 69 9.03 -9.82 5.42
CA ARG A 69 9.86 -8.99 4.55
C ARG A 69 10.05 -9.65 3.18
N GLU A 70 10.17 -10.98 3.16
CA GLU A 70 10.35 -11.78 1.95
C GLU A 70 9.16 -11.65 1.00
N ILE A 71 7.94 -11.54 1.55
CA ILE A 71 6.72 -11.33 0.77
C ILE A 71 6.71 -9.94 0.15
N ASP A 72 7.05 -8.92 0.93
CA ASP A 72 7.05 -7.53 0.46
C ASP A 72 8.13 -7.32 -0.64
N GLU A 73 9.33 -7.86 -0.43
CA GLU A 73 10.40 -7.85 -1.43
C GLU A 73 10.02 -8.63 -2.69
N MET A 74 9.33 -9.76 -2.54
CA MET A 74 8.86 -10.54 -3.68
C MET A 74 7.83 -9.78 -4.51
N VAL A 75 6.85 -9.11 -3.88
CA VAL A 75 5.88 -8.24 -4.57
C VAL A 75 6.62 -7.12 -5.30
N ALA A 76 7.54 -6.43 -4.64
CA ALA A 76 8.33 -5.36 -5.26
C ALA A 76 9.11 -5.84 -6.50
N ARG A 77 9.82 -6.99 -6.40
CA ARG A 77 10.57 -7.57 -7.53
C ARG A 77 9.66 -7.94 -8.69
N TYR A 78 8.51 -8.56 -8.44
CA TYR A 78 7.57 -8.92 -9.51
C TYR A 78 6.95 -7.70 -10.18
N THR A 79 6.70 -6.63 -9.44
CA THR A 79 6.17 -5.38 -10.00
C THR A 79 7.20 -4.72 -10.91
N LEU A 80 8.47 -4.62 -10.48
CA LEU A 80 9.56 -4.11 -11.33
C LEU A 80 9.71 -4.95 -12.60
N LYS A 81 9.67 -6.28 -12.46
CA LYS A 81 9.70 -7.21 -13.61
C LYS A 81 8.52 -6.99 -14.55
N GLY A 82 7.31 -6.80 -14.03
CA GLY A 82 6.10 -6.52 -14.82
C GLY A 82 6.20 -5.20 -15.59
N TRP A 83 6.94 -4.22 -15.07
CA TRP A 83 7.25 -2.96 -15.75
C TRP A 83 8.50 -3.00 -16.63
N ASN A 84 9.13 -4.18 -16.76
CA ASN A 84 10.37 -4.34 -17.50
C ASN A 84 11.50 -3.41 -16.99
N ILE A 85 11.57 -3.25 -15.66
CA ILE A 85 12.61 -2.50 -14.96
C ILE A 85 13.58 -3.50 -14.35
N GLU A 86 14.86 -3.34 -14.68
CA GLU A 86 15.96 -4.09 -14.08
C GLU A 86 16.58 -3.28 -12.94
N ILE A 87 17.13 -3.99 -11.95
CA ILE A 87 17.84 -3.41 -10.82
C ILE A 87 19.18 -4.12 -10.67
N ASP A 88 20.15 -3.44 -10.06
CA ASP A 88 21.45 -4.03 -9.77
C ASP A 88 21.36 -5.15 -8.73
N GLU A 89 22.31 -6.08 -8.80
CA GLU A 89 22.58 -7.06 -7.75
C GLU A 89 23.91 -6.70 -7.08
N LEU A 90 23.95 -6.83 -5.74
CA LEU A 90 25.19 -6.58 -5.01
C LEU A 90 26.24 -7.62 -5.41
N THR A 91 27.44 -7.16 -5.72
CA THR A 91 28.59 -8.05 -5.92
C THR A 91 29.01 -8.69 -4.61
N GLU A 92 29.72 -9.82 -4.67
CA GLU A 92 30.26 -10.48 -3.47
C GLU A 92 31.12 -9.52 -2.63
N ASP A 93 31.90 -8.66 -3.28
CA ASP A 93 32.73 -7.65 -2.63
C ASP A 93 31.88 -6.61 -1.88
N GLN A 94 30.77 -6.16 -2.49
CA GLN A 94 29.83 -5.22 -1.86
C GLN A 94 29.11 -5.86 -0.66
N ILE A 95 28.74 -7.14 -0.75
CA ILE A 95 28.14 -7.89 0.37
C ILE A 95 29.15 -8.01 1.52
N ARG A 96 30.39 -8.45 1.24
CA ARG A 96 31.44 -8.56 2.27
C ARG A 96 31.74 -7.21 2.93
N TYR A 97 31.79 -6.14 2.14
CA TYR A 97 31.95 -4.79 2.68
C TYR A 97 30.77 -4.40 3.57
N TRP A 98 29.54 -4.66 3.13
CA TRP A 98 28.32 -4.36 3.87
C TRP A 98 28.23 -5.08 5.23
N GLU A 99 28.76 -6.29 5.33
CA GLU A 99 28.74 -7.06 6.57
C GLU A 99 29.92 -6.73 7.50
N SER A 100 30.96 -6.06 6.99
CA SER A 100 32.22 -5.84 7.70
C SER A 100 32.10 -5.02 9.00
N TRP A 101 31.09 -4.15 9.13
CA TRP A 101 30.85 -3.32 10.33
C TRP A 101 29.87 -3.94 11.34
N ARG A 102 29.37 -5.16 11.10
CA ARG A 102 28.50 -5.89 12.05
C ARG A 102 29.28 -6.81 13.00
N LEU A 103 30.61 -6.71 13.02
CA LEU A 103 31.51 -7.40 13.96
C LEU A 103 31.64 -6.66 15.29
#